data_AF-A0A7Z0VJS7-F1
#
_entry.id   AF-A0A7Z0VJS7-F1
#
_cell.length_a   1.000
_cell.length_b   1.000
_cell.length_c   1.000
_cell.angle_alpha   90.00
_cell.angle_beta   90.00
_cell.angle_gamma   90.00
#
_symmetry.space_group_name_H-M   'P 1'
#
loop_
_entity.id
_entity.type
_entity.pdbx_description
1 polymer ?
#
loop_
_entity_poly.entity_id
_entity_poly.type
_entity_poly.pdbx_seq_one_letter_code
_entity_poly.pdbx_strand_id
1 'polypeptide(L)'
;MSAVGNAKQLEVDPRIIEQANLCQNCHRCVKDPNFQLCKIDYVTAAGSVLFVFDDQCKNCNYKVSFGNGTVCGCPVRREIMAKYGL
;
A
#
# COMPACT_ATOMS: atom_id res chain seq x y z
N MET A 1 8.21 15.22 -21.91
CA MET A 1 6.92 14.55 -22.13
C MET A 1 6.41 14.06 -20.79
N SER A 2 5.32 14.71 -20.34
CA SER A 2 4.32 14.29 -19.35
C SER A 2 4.77 13.78 -17.98
N ALA A 3 4.90 14.70 -17.02
CA ALA A 3 4.76 14.44 -15.60
C ALA A 3 3.25 14.32 -15.27
N VAL A 4 2.79 13.11 -14.97
CA VAL A 4 1.45 12.78 -14.47
C VAL A 4 1.67 11.98 -13.19
N GLY A 5 1.14 12.28 -12.00
CA GLY A 5 0.25 13.32 -11.55
C GLY A 5 0.02 13.19 -10.03
N ASN A 6 -0.42 14.29 -9.42
CA ASN A 6 -1.15 14.38 -8.15
C ASN A 6 -0.39 14.05 -6.83
N ALA A 7 0.41 15.01 -6.37
CA ALA A 7 1.02 15.06 -5.03
C ALA A 7 -0.01 15.40 -3.93
N LYS A 8 -1.12 14.64 -3.84
CA LYS A 8 -2.06 14.81 -2.74
C LYS A 8 -1.57 13.95 -1.58
N GLN A 9 -1.21 14.60 -0.46
CA GLN A 9 -0.87 13.90 0.77
C GLN A 9 -2.06 13.02 1.17
N LEU A 10 -1.85 11.71 1.29
CA LEU A 10 -2.92 10.76 1.58
C LEU A 10 -3.28 10.86 3.06
N GLU A 11 -4.54 11.11 3.38
CA GLU A 11 -5.02 11.13 4.76
C GLU A 11 -5.42 9.72 5.20
N VAL A 12 -4.76 9.23 6.25
CA VAL A 12 -4.94 7.89 6.85
C VAL A 12 -5.18 8.09 8.34
N ASP A 13 -6.12 7.34 8.92
CA ASP A 13 -6.41 7.41 10.35
C ASP A 13 -5.12 7.14 11.17
N PRO A 14 -4.74 8.01 12.11
CA PRO A 14 -3.55 7.82 12.94
C PRO A 14 -3.49 6.44 13.61
N ARG A 15 -4.62 5.87 14.02
CA ARG A 15 -4.71 4.54 14.64
C ARG A 15 -4.30 3.43 13.67
N ILE A 16 -4.56 3.60 12.38
CA ILE A 16 -4.16 2.66 11.32
C ILE A 16 -2.66 2.79 11.04
N ILE A 17 -2.11 4.01 11.12
CA ILE A 17 -0.67 4.25 11.02
C ILE A 17 0.05 3.54 12.17
N GLU A 18 -0.45 3.66 13.40
CA GLU A 18 0.10 2.97 14.58
C GLU A 18 0.07 1.44 14.46
N GLN A 19 -0.97 0.87 13.84
CA GLN A 19 -1.03 -0.57 13.55
C GLN A 19 0.03 -1.02 12.52
N ALA A 20 0.54 -0.11 11.69
CA ALA A 20 1.61 -0.40 10.72
C ALA A 20 3.03 -0.38 11.36
N ASN A 21 3.17 -0.83 12.61
CA ASN A 21 4.40 -0.78 13.40
C ASN A 21 5.60 -1.59 12.85
N LEU A 22 5.40 -2.50 11.91
CA LEU A 22 6.47 -3.25 11.23
C LEU A 22 6.99 -2.53 9.97
N CYS A 23 6.48 -1.33 9.66
CA CYS A 23 6.86 -0.60 8.45
C CYS A 23 8.30 -0.08 8.52
N GLN A 24 9.21 -0.69 7.76
CA GLN A 24 10.61 -0.24 7.66
C GLN A 24 10.80 1.07 6.88
N ASN A 25 9.76 1.52 6.16
CA ASN A 25 9.78 2.76 5.38
C ASN A 25 9.15 3.93 6.15
N CYS A 26 9.00 3.86 7.48
CA CYS A 26 8.49 4.96 8.32
C CYS A 26 7.18 5.61 7.82
N HIS A 27 6.30 4.81 7.20
CA HIS A 27 5.05 5.25 6.56
C HIS A 27 5.24 6.29 5.44
N ARG A 28 6.33 6.20 4.67
CA ARG A 28 6.61 7.09 3.52
C ARG A 28 5.45 7.20 2.52
N CYS A 29 4.66 6.15 2.33
CA CYS A 29 3.47 6.18 1.47
C CYS A 29 2.41 7.22 1.87
N VAL A 30 2.45 7.73 3.11
CA VAL A 30 1.55 8.77 3.62
C VAL A 30 2.28 10.12 3.73
N LYS A 31 3.59 10.09 4.00
CA LYS A 31 4.40 11.29 4.29
C LYS A 31 5.05 11.93 3.06
N ASP A 32 5.40 11.13 2.07
CA ASP A 32 6.14 11.53 0.88
C ASP A 32 5.21 11.44 -0.33
N PRO A 33 4.72 12.56 -0.88
CA PRO A 33 3.78 12.55 -2.00
C PRO A 33 4.38 12.01 -3.30
N ASN A 34 5.72 11.87 -3.37
CA ASN A 34 6.41 11.27 -4.51
C ASN A 34 6.66 9.76 -4.29
N PHE A 35 6.35 9.22 -3.11
CA PHE A 35 6.55 7.82 -2.81
C PHE A 35 5.58 6.96 -3.62
N GLN A 36 6.16 6.07 -4.42
CA GLN A 36 5.38 5.14 -5.23
C GLN A 36 4.74 4.07 -4.34
N LEU A 37 3.41 3.97 -4.39
CA LEU A 37 2.67 2.91 -3.69
C LEU A 37 2.99 1.54 -4.31
N CYS A 38 2.89 0.49 -3.49
CA CYS A 38 2.88 -0.88 -4.03
C CYS A 38 1.70 -1.00 -4.99
N LYS A 39 1.98 -1.34 -6.25
CA LYS A 39 0.97 -1.55 -7.28
C LYS A 39 0.11 -2.76 -6.91
N ILE A 40 -1.20 -2.59 -7.00
CA ILE A 40 -2.17 -3.66 -6.81
C ILE A 40 -2.29 -4.43 -8.12
N ASP A 41 -2.18 -5.76 -8.05
CA ASP A 41 -2.44 -6.68 -9.15
C ASP A 41 -3.94 -7.03 -9.19
N TYR A 42 -4.47 -7.44 -8.04
CA TYR A 42 -5.88 -7.83 -7.90
C TYR A 42 -6.41 -7.52 -6.51
N VAL A 43 -7.72 -7.23 -6.41
CA VAL A 43 -8.43 -7.09 -5.14
C VAL A 43 -9.55 -8.12 -5.10
N THR A 44 -9.61 -8.90 -4.02
CA THR A 44 -10.70 -9.89 -3.87
C THR A 44 -12.05 -9.21 -3.73
N ALA A 45 -13.12 -9.95 -4.05
CA ALA A 45 -14.48 -9.53 -3.73
C ALA A 45 -14.57 -9.10 -2.25
N ALA A 46 -15.28 -7.99 -2.00
CA ALA A 46 -15.35 -7.27 -0.72
C ALA A 46 -14.10 -6.48 -0.27
N GLY A 47 -13.05 -6.34 -1.09
CA GLY A 47 -11.93 -5.43 -0.79
C GLY A 47 -11.01 -5.89 0.36
N SER A 48 -11.19 -7.12 0.83
CA SER A 48 -10.57 -7.63 2.06
C SER A 48 -9.12 -8.06 1.87
N VAL A 49 -8.75 -8.54 0.67
CA VAL A 49 -7.40 -9.01 0.36
C VAL A 49 -6.86 -8.26 -0.85
N LEU A 50 -5.67 -7.69 -0.68
CA LEU A 50 -4.95 -6.98 -1.73
C LEU A 50 -3.82 -7.86 -2.24
N PHE A 51 -3.86 -8.24 -3.51
CA PHE A 51 -2.72 -8.82 -4.21
C PHE A 51 -1.88 -7.71 -4.82
N VAL A 52 -0.57 -7.79 -4.66
CA VAL A 52 0.40 -6.83 -5.21
C VAL A 52 1.36 -7.55 -6.12
N PHE A 53 1.92 -6.81 -7.08
CA PHE A 53 2.96 -7.36 -7.94
C PHE A 53 4.20 -7.77 -7.13
N ASP A 54 4.71 -8.96 -7.42
CA ASP A 54 5.82 -9.59 -6.70
C ASP A 54 7.14 -8.79 -6.80
N ASP A 55 7.33 -8.01 -7.85
CA ASP A 55 8.52 -7.18 -8.04
C ASP A 55 8.48 -5.87 -7.24
N GLN A 56 7.31 -5.50 -6.69
CA GLN A 56 7.11 -4.29 -5.90
C GLN A 56 7.38 -4.51 -4.42
N CYS A 57 7.76 -3.44 -3.73
CA CYS A 57 7.83 -3.39 -2.26
C CYS A 57 8.61 -4.55 -1.63
N LYS A 58 9.77 -4.88 -2.22
CA LYS A 58 10.58 -6.07 -1.90
C LYS A 58 10.94 -6.21 -0.41
N ASN A 59 11.09 -5.09 0.30
CA ASN A 59 11.47 -5.05 1.72
C ASN A 59 10.29 -4.64 2.63
N CYS A 60 9.06 -5.03 2.29
CA CYS A 60 7.89 -4.72 3.09
C CYS A 60 7.53 -5.89 4.00
N ASN A 61 7.60 -5.71 5.33
CA ASN A 61 7.24 -6.74 6.30
C ASN A 61 5.75 -7.15 6.30
N TYR A 62 4.91 -6.39 5.61
CA TYR A 62 3.50 -6.72 5.41
C TYR A 62 3.24 -7.52 4.13
N LYS A 63 4.30 -7.85 3.39
CA LYS A 63 4.24 -8.63 2.17
C LYS A 63 4.31 -10.12 2.52
N VAL A 64 3.32 -10.88 2.08
CA VAL A 64 3.22 -12.32 2.36
C VAL A 64 3.02 -13.08 1.06
N SER A 65 3.85 -14.09 0.81
CA SER A 65 3.69 -14.98 -0.34
C SER A 65 2.45 -15.87 -0.19
N PHE A 66 1.65 -15.99 -1.24
CA PHE A 66 0.45 -16.84 -1.28
C PHE A 66 0.37 -17.56 -2.64
N GLY A 67 0.72 -18.85 -2.66
CA GLY A 67 0.83 -19.61 -3.90
C GLY A 67 1.85 -18.97 -4.85
N ASN A 68 1.40 -18.62 -6.06
CA ASN A 68 2.22 -17.96 -7.08
C ASN A 68 2.10 -16.42 -7.08
N GLY A 69 1.48 -15.83 -6.06
CA GLY A 69 1.34 -14.38 -5.96
C GLY A 69 1.68 -13.85 -4.58
N THR A 70 1.54 -12.54 -4.41
CA THR A 70 1.82 -11.86 -3.15
C THR A 70 0.61 -11.11 -2.62
N VAL A 71 0.28 -11.34 -1.35
CA VAL A 71 -0.71 -10.59 -0.58
C VAL A 71 -0.05 -9.45 0.21
N CYS A 72 -0.70 -8.29 0.23
CA CYS A 72 -0.35 -7.16 1.08
C CYS A 72 -1.26 -7.09 2.33
N GLY A 73 -0.67 -7.30 3.50
CA GLY A 73 -1.35 -7.17 4.80
C GLY A 73 -1.26 -5.76 5.43
N CYS A 74 -0.62 -4.80 4.74
CA CYS A 74 -0.31 -3.50 5.33
C CYS A 74 -1.61 -2.75 5.67
N PRO A 75 -1.85 -2.38 6.94
CA PRO A 75 -3.11 -1.73 7.32
C PRO A 75 -3.23 -0.35 6.66
N VAL A 76 -2.14 0.40 6.53
CA VAL A 76 -2.10 1.68 5.80
C VAL A 76 -2.41 1.50 4.31
N ARG A 77 -1.85 0.47 3.65
CA ARG A 77 -2.10 0.23 2.22
C ARG A 77 -3.56 -0.14 1.96
N ARG A 78 -4.17 -0.92 2.87
CA ARG A 78 -5.59 -1.28 2.84
C ARG A 78 -6.49 -0.07 2.98
N GLU A 79 -6.20 0.80 3.94
CA GLU A 79 -6.95 2.05 4.12
C GLU A 79 -6.86 2.96 2.89
N ILE A 80 -5.67 3.09 2.30
CA ILE A 80 -5.47 3.88 1.07
C ILE A 80 -6.33 3.31 -0.08
N MET A 81 -6.31 1.99 -0.27
CA MET A 81 -7.12 1.35 -1.32
C MET A 81 -8.62 1.56 -1.06
N ALA A 82 -9.08 1.41 0.18
CA ALA A 82 -10.47 1.56 0.56
C ALA A 82 -10.98 3.01 0.39
N LYS A 83 -10.18 4.01 0.76
CA LYS A 83 -10.56 5.43 0.68
C LYS A 83 -10.44 6.03 -0.71
N TYR A 84 -9.38 5.67 -1.43
CA TYR A 84 -8.99 6.38 -2.65
C TYR A 84 -9.04 5.52 -3.91
N GLY A 85 -9.16 4.18 -3.79
CA GLY A 85 -9.10 3.27 -4.93
C GLY A 85 -7.73 3.23 -5.62
N LEU A 86 -6.67 3.67 -4.91
CA LEU A 86 -5.28 3.71 -5.37
C LEU A 86 -4.53 2.46 -4.97
#